data_AF-A0A7W0RVZ4-F1
#
_entry.id   AF-A0A7W0RVZ4-F1
#
_cell.length_a   1.000
_cell.length_b   1.000
_cell.length_c   1.000
_cell.angle_alpha   90.00
_cell.angle_beta   90.00
_cell.angle_gamma   90.00
#
_symmetry.space_group_name_H-M   'P 1'
#
loop_
_entity.id
_entity.type
_entity.pdbx_description
1 polymer ?
#
loop_
_entity_poly.entity_id
_entity_poly.type
_entity_poly.pdbx_seq_one_letter_code
_entity_poly.pdbx_strand_id
1 'polypeptide(L)'
;MVDATHPAETEKVGLLRVLGPAHIWGLGVGIVLVGEYMGWNFAVGKGGAYAALVACWFAGVLYTCVAMIDSEVTSTVAAAGGQYTQAKHIVGPLMAFNVGLYLVFAYTMLEAGNAITVGFLLDTVANMAGREGLDQRPFIILSIAFLAWLNYRGVLATLTFNLVITAIAFAAIILLFLSTAPWSDASPLRHAELMTDLPYGWLGVLAAMHFGLWFYLGIEGTT
;
A
#
# COMPACT_ATOMS: atom_id res chain seq x y z
N MET A 1 -30.17 -49.58 -28.03
CA MET A 1 -30.23 -48.21 -28.55
C MET A 1 -29.71 -47.31 -27.46
N VAL A 2 -28.43 -46.96 -27.53
CA VAL A 2 -27.73 -46.10 -26.57
C VAL A 2 -27.73 -44.70 -27.19
N ASP A 3 -28.29 -43.71 -26.50
CA ASP A 3 -28.22 -42.29 -26.85
C ASP A 3 -28.70 -41.48 -25.64
N ALA A 4 -28.11 -40.39 -25.17
CA ALA A 4 -26.75 -39.85 -25.21
C ALA A 4 -26.70 -38.94 -23.97
N THR A 5 -25.71 -39.12 -23.11
CA THR A 5 -25.47 -38.21 -21.98
C THR A 5 -24.92 -36.90 -22.55
N HIS A 6 -25.71 -35.82 -22.53
CA HIS A 6 -25.22 -34.48 -22.81
C HIS A 6 -24.09 -34.16 -21.81
N PRO A 7 -22.87 -33.84 -22.26
CA PRO A 7 -21.84 -33.35 -21.36
C PRO A 7 -22.25 -31.96 -20.88
N ALA A 8 -22.31 -31.77 -19.56
CA ALA A 8 -22.49 -30.46 -18.95
C ALA A 8 -21.28 -29.59 -19.32
N GLU A 9 -21.49 -28.62 -20.20
CA GLU A 9 -20.52 -27.58 -20.51
C GLU A 9 -20.18 -26.86 -19.20
N THR A 10 -18.93 -27.01 -18.75
CA THR A 10 -18.41 -26.24 -17.64
C THR A 10 -18.27 -24.81 -18.15
N GLU A 11 -19.28 -23.98 -17.89
CA GLU A 11 -19.24 -22.55 -18.17
C GLU A 11 -18.02 -21.97 -17.45
N LYS A 12 -16.94 -21.74 -18.22
CA LYS A 12 -15.75 -21.07 -17.71
C LYS A 12 -16.16 -19.62 -17.47
N VAL A 13 -16.57 -19.33 -16.24
CA VAL A 13 -16.73 -17.96 -15.73
C VAL A 13 -15.36 -17.28 -15.83
N GLY A 14 -15.08 -16.72 -17.00
CA GLY A 14 -13.86 -16.00 -17.30
C GLY A 14 -14.01 -14.56 -16.83
N LEU A 15 -13.15 -14.12 -15.93
CA LEU A 15 -13.06 -12.70 -15.59
C LEU A 15 -12.72 -11.92 -16.86
N LEU A 16 -13.49 -10.85 -17.13
CA LEU A 16 -13.17 -9.91 -18.19
C LEU A 16 -11.76 -9.36 -17.95
N ARG A 17 -10.89 -9.47 -18.95
CA ARG A 17 -9.55 -8.86 -18.91
C ARG A 17 -9.70 -7.36 -19.14
N VAL A 18 -10.00 -6.63 -18.07
CA VAL A 18 -10.21 -5.17 -18.11
C VAL A 18 -8.93 -4.38 -17.81
N LEU A 19 -7.92 -5.01 -17.19
CA LEU A 19 -6.70 -4.36 -16.76
C LEU A 19 -5.59 -4.46 -17.82
N GLY A 20 -5.15 -3.31 -18.33
CA GLY A 20 -3.93 -3.19 -19.13
C GLY A 20 -2.69 -2.89 -18.27
N PRO A 21 -1.46 -2.98 -18.82
CA PRO A 21 -0.22 -2.76 -18.08
C PRO A 21 -0.15 -1.41 -17.34
N ALA A 22 -0.65 -0.34 -17.96
CA ALA A 22 -0.68 0.99 -17.35
C ALA A 22 -1.60 1.06 -16.11
N HIS A 23 -2.70 0.29 -16.11
CA HIS A 23 -3.61 0.23 -14.97
C HIS A 23 -2.95 -0.52 -13.80
N ILE A 24 -2.22 -1.60 -14.09
CA ILE A 24 -1.47 -2.37 -13.08
C ILE A 24 -0.35 -1.52 -12.47
N TRP A 25 0.38 -0.79 -13.30
CA TRP A 25 1.40 0.14 -12.81
C TRP A 25 0.80 1.25 -11.93
N GLY A 26 -0.30 1.87 -12.37
CA GLY A 26 -0.99 2.91 -11.61
C GLY A 26 -1.53 2.40 -10.26
N LEU A 27 -2.04 1.17 -10.23
CA LEU A 27 -2.43 0.48 -8.99
C LEU A 27 -1.24 0.34 -8.03
N GLY A 28 -0.08 -0.11 -8.53
CA GLY A 28 1.13 -0.25 -7.73
C GLY A 28 1.57 1.06 -7.09
N VAL A 29 1.65 2.13 -7.89
CA VAL A 29 2.00 3.47 -7.39
C VAL A 29 1.00 3.93 -6.32
N GLY A 30 -0.30 3.73 -6.55
CA GLY A 30 -1.34 4.12 -5.60
C GLY A 30 -1.25 3.41 -4.26
N ILE A 31 -0.96 2.11 -4.26
CA ILE A 31 -0.83 1.29 -3.06
C ILE A 31 0.38 1.75 -2.23
N VAL A 32 1.52 1.99 -2.89
CA VAL A 32 2.78 2.33 -2.24
C VAL A 32 2.77 3.74 -1.63
N LEU A 33 2.08 4.70 -2.26
CA LEU A 33 2.03 6.11 -1.83
C LEU A 33 1.50 6.27 -0.39
N VAL A 34 0.51 5.46 0.00
CA VAL A 34 -0.01 5.45 1.38
C VAL A 34 1.05 4.96 2.37
N GLY A 35 1.79 3.91 2.00
CA GLY A 35 2.88 3.35 2.78
C GLY A 35 4.03 4.34 2.97
N GLU A 36 4.35 5.14 1.95
CA GLU A 36 5.32 6.23 2.04
C GLU A 36 4.86 7.30 3.04
N TYR A 37 3.61 7.76 2.96
CA TYR A 37 3.08 8.76 3.90
C TYR A 37 3.12 8.25 5.34
N MET A 38 2.61 7.05 5.61
CA MET A 38 2.57 6.52 6.98
C MET A 38 3.97 6.17 7.47
N GLY A 39 4.74 5.40 6.69
CA GLY A 39 6.08 4.94 7.05
C GLY A 39 7.04 6.09 7.30
N TRP A 40 6.95 7.19 6.55
CA TRP A 40 7.96 8.26 6.58
C TRP A 40 7.89 9.03 7.88
N ASN A 41 6.67 9.46 8.24
CA ASN A 41 6.42 10.22 9.45
C ASN A 41 6.90 9.46 10.71
N PHE A 42 6.66 8.14 10.77
CA PHE A 42 7.11 7.33 11.90
C PHE A 42 8.61 6.98 11.86
N ALA A 43 9.17 6.69 10.68
CA ALA A 43 10.60 6.39 10.53
C ALA A 43 11.45 7.60 10.96
N VAL A 44 11.11 8.80 10.47
CA VAL A 44 11.78 10.04 10.87
C VAL A 44 11.58 10.32 12.35
N GLY A 45 10.36 10.15 12.88
CA GLY A 45 10.07 10.36 14.29
C GLY A 45 10.83 9.43 15.25
N LYS A 46 11.25 8.24 14.79
CA LYS A 46 11.98 7.27 15.62
C LYS A 46 13.49 7.28 15.42
N GLY A 47 13.96 7.52 14.20
CA GLY A 47 15.38 7.41 13.85
C GLY A 47 16.02 8.70 13.34
N GLY A 48 15.24 9.76 13.08
CA GLY A 48 15.69 10.93 12.34
C GLY A 48 15.68 10.72 10.82
N ALA A 49 15.88 11.81 10.06
CA ALA A 49 15.78 11.77 8.60
C ALA A 49 16.84 10.86 7.96
N TYR A 50 18.07 10.89 8.46
CA TYR A 50 19.16 10.06 7.92
C TYR A 50 18.89 8.56 8.12
N ALA A 51 18.40 8.16 9.30
CA ALA A 51 18.03 6.77 9.56
C ALA A 51 16.85 6.32 8.70
N ALA A 52 15.87 7.19 8.47
CA ALA A 52 14.74 6.91 7.57
C ALA A 52 15.20 6.68 6.13
N LEU A 53 16.18 7.44 5.64
CA LEU A 53 16.77 7.24 4.31
C LEU A 53 17.54 5.92 4.20
N VAL A 54 18.32 5.56 5.23
CA VAL A 54 19.00 4.25 5.27
C VAL A 54 17.99 3.10 5.27
N ALA A 55 16.93 3.23 6.08
CA ALA A 55 15.83 2.27 6.12
C ALA A 55 15.12 2.16 4.76
N CYS A 56 14.90 3.29 4.08
CA CYS A 56 14.33 3.33 2.74
C CYS A 56 15.18 2.57 1.74
N TRP A 57 16.47 2.85 1.69
CA TRP A 57 17.37 2.19 0.76
C TRP A 57 17.45 0.68 1.01
N PHE A 58 17.57 0.27 2.28
CA PHE A 58 17.60 -1.14 2.66
C PHE A 58 16.30 -1.87 2.30
N ALA A 59 15.14 -1.28 2.63
CA ALA A 59 13.85 -1.84 2.27
C ALA A 59 13.68 -1.93 0.75
N GLY A 60 14.13 -0.92 -0.01
CA GLY A 60 14.08 -0.92 -1.47
C GLY A 60 14.86 -2.08 -2.10
N VAL A 61 16.05 -2.38 -1.57
CA VAL A 61 16.83 -3.56 -2.02
C VAL A 61 16.08 -4.86 -1.72
N LEU A 62 15.54 -5.01 -0.51
CA LEU A 62 14.78 -6.22 -0.14
C LEU A 62 13.54 -6.42 -1.01
N TYR A 63 12.74 -5.36 -1.21
CA TYR A 63 11.52 -5.44 -2.02
C TYR A 63 11.82 -5.63 -3.50
N THR A 64 12.97 -5.15 -4.00
CA THR A 64 13.43 -5.46 -5.37
C THR A 64 13.73 -6.96 -5.52
N CYS A 65 14.40 -7.56 -4.54
CA CYS A 65 14.63 -9.01 -4.53
C CYS A 65 13.31 -9.79 -4.48
N VAL A 66 12.36 -9.36 -3.64
CA VAL A 66 11.02 -9.97 -3.56
C VAL A 66 10.29 -9.87 -4.90
N ALA A 67 10.30 -8.68 -5.54
CA ALA A 67 9.65 -8.47 -6.83
C ALA A 67 10.24 -9.34 -7.95
N MET A 68 11.57 -9.55 -7.96
CA MET A 68 12.21 -10.46 -8.92
C MET A 68 11.78 -11.92 -8.71
N ILE A 69 11.77 -12.40 -7.46
CA ILE A 69 11.33 -13.75 -7.11
C ILE A 69 9.86 -13.94 -7.51
N ASP A 70 9.02 -12.97 -7.16
CA ASP A 70 7.58 -13.03 -7.42
C ASP A 70 7.27 -13.02 -8.93
N SER A 71 8.03 -12.24 -9.71
CA SER A 71 7.94 -12.26 -11.17
C SER A 71 8.32 -13.63 -11.77
N GLU A 72 9.37 -14.27 -11.26
CA GLU A 72 9.79 -15.61 -11.71
C GLU A 72 8.71 -16.65 -11.39
N VAL A 73 8.23 -16.66 -10.14
CA VAL A 73 7.22 -17.63 -9.70
C VAL A 73 5.90 -17.44 -10.43
N THR A 74 5.41 -16.21 -10.56
CA THR A 74 4.14 -15.90 -11.22
C THR A 74 4.16 -16.26 -12.72
N SER A 75 5.34 -16.24 -13.36
CA SER A 75 5.50 -16.72 -14.74
C SER A 75 5.31 -18.25 -14.88
N THR A 76 5.59 -19.01 -13.82
CA THR A 76 5.48 -20.48 -13.80
C THR A 76 4.12 -20.97 -13.29
N VAL A 77 3.48 -20.22 -12.40
CA VAL A 77 2.18 -20.53 -11.80
C VAL A 77 1.16 -19.48 -12.25
N ALA A 78 0.58 -19.69 -13.44
CA ALA A 78 -0.43 -18.80 -14.00
C ALA A 78 -1.81 -18.98 -13.33
N ALA A 79 -1.91 -18.64 -12.05
CA ALA A 79 -3.14 -18.72 -11.27
C ALA A 79 -3.37 -17.43 -10.47
N ALA A 80 -4.58 -16.90 -10.56
CA ALA A 80 -5.01 -15.66 -9.88
C ALA A 80 -5.25 -15.89 -8.38
N GLY A 81 -4.19 -16.11 -7.61
CA GLY A 81 -4.30 -16.20 -6.14
C GLY A 81 -3.05 -15.78 -5.37
N GLY A 82 -2.17 -15.00 -6.01
CA GLY A 82 -1.01 -14.37 -5.39
C GLY A 82 -0.15 -15.34 -4.57
N GLN A 83 0.45 -14.82 -3.50
CA GLN A 83 1.37 -15.55 -2.63
C GLN A 83 0.76 -16.83 -2.02
N TYR A 84 -0.54 -16.87 -1.75
CA TYR A 84 -1.22 -18.07 -1.26
C TYR A 84 -1.11 -19.22 -2.27
N THR A 85 -1.42 -18.95 -3.53
CA THR A 85 -1.36 -19.96 -4.59
C THR A 85 0.07 -20.35 -4.90
N GLN A 86 1.00 -19.39 -4.89
CA GLN A 86 2.42 -19.68 -5.04
C GLN A 86 2.92 -20.65 -3.95
N ALA A 87 2.61 -20.37 -2.67
CA ALA A 87 2.97 -21.23 -1.55
C ALA A 87 2.35 -22.64 -1.65
N LYS A 88 1.12 -22.72 -2.16
CA LYS A 88 0.41 -23.99 -2.38
C LYS A 88 1.11 -24.86 -3.42
N HIS A 89 1.60 -24.27 -4.51
CA HIS A 89 2.23 -24.99 -5.62
C HIS A 89 3.70 -25.34 -5.34
N ILE A 90 4.42 -24.52 -4.58
CA ILE A 90 5.86 -24.69 -4.34
C ILE A 90 6.15 -25.54 -3.10
N VAL A 91 5.46 -25.27 -1.99
CA VAL A 91 5.81 -25.84 -0.69
C VAL A 91 4.78 -26.85 -0.20
N GLY A 92 3.49 -26.52 -0.35
CA GLY A 92 2.39 -27.42 -0.03
C GLY A 92 1.27 -26.78 0.78
N PRO A 93 0.22 -27.55 1.10
CA PRO A 93 -1.05 -27.00 1.61
C PRO A 93 -0.96 -26.37 3.00
N LEU A 94 -0.10 -26.89 3.89
CA LEU A 94 0.05 -26.35 5.25
C LEU A 94 0.71 -24.97 5.25
N MET A 95 1.73 -24.76 4.39
CA MET A 95 2.35 -23.45 4.23
C MET A 95 1.41 -22.47 3.55
N ALA A 96 0.64 -22.91 2.55
CA ALA A 96 -0.39 -22.07 1.94
C ALA A 96 -1.43 -21.60 2.96
N PHE A 97 -1.88 -22.46 3.87
CA PHE A 97 -2.81 -22.07 4.95
C PHE A 97 -2.21 -20.97 5.84
N ASN A 98 -0.97 -21.14 6.30
CA ASN A 98 -0.31 -20.13 7.14
C ASN A 98 -0.15 -18.79 6.39
N VAL A 99 0.32 -18.82 5.14
CA VAL A 99 0.47 -17.61 4.31
C VAL A 99 -0.87 -16.92 4.12
N GLY A 100 -1.93 -17.67 3.79
CA GLY A 100 -3.29 -17.12 3.66
C GLY A 100 -3.79 -16.47 4.96
N LEU A 101 -3.56 -17.11 6.10
CA LEU A 101 -3.93 -16.56 7.40
C LEU A 101 -3.19 -15.26 7.71
N TYR A 102 -1.88 -15.20 7.46
CA TYR A 102 -1.08 -13.99 7.62
C TYR A 102 -1.57 -12.86 6.71
N LEU A 103 -1.88 -13.15 5.44
CA LEU A 103 -2.39 -12.16 4.50
C LEU A 103 -3.74 -11.59 4.96
N VAL A 104 -4.67 -12.43 5.43
CA VAL A 104 -5.97 -11.97 5.94
C VAL A 104 -5.77 -11.00 7.11
N PHE A 105 -4.90 -11.34 8.07
CA PHE A 105 -4.61 -10.44 9.18
C PHE A 105 -3.91 -9.15 8.72
N ALA A 106 -2.90 -9.26 7.85
CA ALA A 106 -2.14 -8.12 7.36
C ALA A 106 -3.04 -7.12 6.63
N TYR A 107 -3.84 -7.57 5.67
CA TYR A 107 -4.75 -6.68 4.93
C TYR A 107 -5.86 -6.12 5.81
N THR A 108 -6.41 -6.90 6.76
CA THR A 108 -7.42 -6.37 7.69
C THR A 108 -6.85 -5.27 8.60
N MET A 109 -5.62 -5.45 9.10
CA MET A 109 -4.94 -4.43 9.90
C MET A 109 -4.57 -3.20 9.07
N LEU A 110 -4.21 -3.39 7.80
CA LEU A 110 -3.92 -2.30 6.88
C LEU A 110 -5.15 -1.43 6.61
N GLU A 111 -6.30 -2.05 6.34
CA GLU A 111 -7.57 -1.32 6.18
C GLU A 111 -7.97 -0.57 7.45
N ALA A 112 -7.80 -1.18 8.62
CA ALA A 112 -8.04 -0.51 9.90
C ALA A 112 -7.09 0.69 10.10
N GLY A 113 -5.81 0.54 9.76
CA GLY A 113 -4.82 1.61 9.82
C GLY A 113 -5.14 2.78 8.88
N ASN A 114 -5.61 2.49 7.68
CA ASN A 114 -6.06 3.51 6.72
C ASN A 114 -7.26 4.29 7.27
N ALA A 115 -8.27 3.60 7.82
CA ALA A 115 -9.44 4.25 8.39
C ALA A 115 -9.10 5.16 9.59
N ILE A 116 -8.20 4.72 10.48
CA ILE A 116 -7.68 5.53 11.59
C ILE A 116 -6.97 6.79 11.06
N THR A 117 -6.16 6.63 10.01
CA THR A 117 -5.42 7.74 9.39
C THR A 117 -6.38 8.78 8.80
N VAL A 118 -7.47 8.36 8.16
CA VAL A 118 -8.51 9.29 7.68
C VAL A 118 -9.13 10.08 8.84
N GLY A 119 -9.44 9.42 9.97
CA GLY A 119 -9.94 10.10 11.16
C GLY A 119 -8.96 11.15 11.70
N PHE A 120 -7.67 10.81 11.80
CA PHE A 120 -6.61 11.73 12.22
C PHE A 120 -6.44 12.93 11.26
N LEU A 121 -6.50 12.69 9.95
CA LEU A 121 -6.39 13.75 8.93
C LEU A 121 -7.57 14.73 9.01
N LEU A 122 -8.78 14.24 9.23
CA LEU A 122 -9.97 15.09 9.35
C LEU A 122 -9.92 15.97 10.62
N ASP A 123 -9.46 15.41 11.74
CA ASP A 123 -9.21 16.18 12.95
C ASP A 123 -8.12 17.24 12.73
N THR A 124 -7.02 16.90 12.05
CA THR A 124 -5.96 17.85 11.68
C THR A 124 -6.50 19.02 10.84
N VAL A 125 -7.30 18.73 9.81
CA VAL A 125 -7.92 19.76 8.96
C VAL A 125 -8.93 20.61 9.76
N ALA A 126 -9.69 20.00 10.68
CA ALA A 126 -10.61 20.73 11.55
C ALA A 126 -9.87 21.69 12.48
N ASN A 127 -8.76 21.26 13.07
CA ASN A 127 -7.89 22.10 13.89
C ASN A 127 -7.35 23.29 13.08
N MET A 128 -6.92 23.07 11.84
CA MET A 128 -6.48 24.15 10.94
C MET A 128 -7.61 25.14 10.61
N ALA A 129 -8.86 24.70 10.63
CA ALA A 129 -10.05 25.53 10.45
C ALA A 129 -10.57 26.17 11.76
N GLY A 130 -9.84 26.03 12.88
CA GLY A 130 -10.18 26.59 14.18
C GLY A 130 -11.19 25.78 15.00
N ARG A 131 -11.39 24.50 14.67
CA ARG A 131 -12.29 23.57 15.40
C ARG A 131 -11.46 22.51 16.10
N GLU A 132 -11.31 22.63 17.41
CA GLU A 132 -10.52 21.69 18.22
C GLU A 132 -11.37 20.55 18.79
N GLY A 133 -10.77 19.37 18.94
CA GLY A 133 -11.34 18.24 19.68
C GLY A 133 -12.41 17.46 18.92
N LEU A 134 -12.25 17.29 17.61
CA LEU A 134 -13.20 16.52 16.79
C LEU A 134 -13.08 15.02 17.11
N ASP A 135 -14.20 14.38 17.47
CA ASP A 135 -14.22 12.93 17.69
C ASP A 135 -13.97 12.21 16.35
N GLN A 136 -12.87 11.45 16.30
CA GLN A 136 -12.42 10.74 15.11
C GLN A 136 -13.27 9.49 14.82
N ARG A 137 -13.94 8.92 15.83
CA ARG A 137 -14.64 7.61 15.72
C ARG A 137 -15.70 7.56 14.62
N PRO A 138 -16.59 8.56 14.46
CA PRO A 138 -17.59 8.55 13.40
C PRO A 138 -16.96 8.49 12.01
N PHE A 139 -15.85 9.22 11.79
CA PHE A 139 -15.17 9.26 10.50
C PHE A 139 -14.46 7.95 10.17
N ILE A 140 -13.88 7.29 11.17
CA ILE A 140 -13.29 5.95 11.02
C ILE A 140 -14.38 4.95 10.58
N ILE A 141 -15.52 4.92 11.29
CA ILE A 141 -16.63 4.02 10.98
C ILE A 141 -17.21 4.30 9.59
N LEU A 142 -17.41 5.58 9.25
CA LEU A 142 -17.91 5.98 7.93
C LEU A 142 -16.94 5.61 6.81
N SER A 143 -15.63 5.71 7.04
CA SER A 143 -14.62 5.31 6.06
C SER A 143 -14.68 3.82 5.77
N ILE A 144 -14.75 2.99 6.81
CA ILE A 144 -14.89 1.52 6.66
C ILE A 144 -16.21 1.17 5.96
N ALA A 145 -17.32 1.78 6.37
CA ALA A 145 -18.62 1.55 5.76
C ALA A 145 -18.64 1.96 4.28
N PHE A 146 -18.01 3.07 3.93
CA PHE A 146 -17.87 3.54 2.55
C PHE A 146 -17.01 2.59 1.71
N LEU A 147 -15.85 2.16 2.21
CA LEU A 147 -14.98 1.21 1.51
C LEU A 147 -15.66 -0.15 1.31
N ALA A 148 -16.39 -0.64 2.33
CA ALA A 148 -17.19 -1.85 2.22
C ALA A 148 -18.29 -1.68 1.16
N TRP A 149 -19.02 -0.58 1.18
CA TRP A 149 -20.04 -0.26 0.17
C TRP A 149 -19.46 -0.18 -1.25
N LEU A 150 -18.29 0.44 -1.41
CA LEU A 150 -17.59 0.52 -2.69
C LEU A 150 -17.18 -0.88 -3.18
N ASN A 151 -16.70 -1.74 -2.28
CA ASN A 151 -16.36 -3.13 -2.60
C ASN A 151 -17.59 -3.91 -3.10
N TYR A 152 -18.76 -3.71 -2.48
CA TYR A 152 -20.03 -4.30 -2.95
C TYR A 152 -20.46 -3.84 -4.35
N ARG A 153 -20.07 -2.63 -4.78
CA ARG A 153 -20.39 -2.10 -6.12
C ARG A 153 -19.56 -2.73 -7.24
N GLY A 154 -18.56 -3.53 -6.89
CA GLY A 154 -17.76 -4.32 -7.81
C GLY A 154 -16.39 -3.72 -8.11
N VAL A 155 -15.50 -4.59 -8.59
CA VAL A 155 -14.06 -4.32 -8.74
C VAL A 155 -13.77 -3.15 -9.67
N LEU A 156 -14.53 -2.97 -10.75
CA LEU A 156 -14.29 -1.89 -11.71
C LEU A 156 -14.54 -0.50 -11.12
N ALA A 157 -15.55 -0.36 -10.25
CA ALA A 157 -15.83 0.89 -9.56
C ALA A 157 -14.71 1.23 -8.57
N THR A 158 -14.29 0.24 -7.76
CA THR A 158 -13.17 0.37 -6.83
C THR A 158 -11.87 0.76 -7.53
N LEU A 159 -11.56 0.09 -8.64
CA LEU A 159 -10.37 0.36 -9.45
C LEU A 159 -10.38 1.79 -10.02
N THR A 160 -11.50 2.19 -10.61
CA THR A 160 -11.62 3.54 -11.20
C THR A 160 -11.47 4.61 -10.13
N PHE A 161 -12.10 4.40 -8.97
CA PHE A 161 -11.96 5.29 -7.82
C PHE A 161 -10.50 5.36 -7.35
N ASN A 162 -9.82 4.21 -7.20
CA ASN A 162 -8.41 4.13 -6.82
C ASN A 162 -7.52 4.95 -7.78
N LEU A 163 -7.67 4.77 -9.09
CA LEU A 163 -6.88 5.51 -10.07
C LEU A 163 -7.10 7.03 -9.99
N VAL A 164 -8.34 7.48 -9.77
CA VAL A 164 -8.64 8.91 -9.60
C VAL A 164 -7.99 9.48 -8.35
N ILE A 165 -8.12 8.81 -7.20
CA ILE A 165 -7.50 9.30 -5.96
C ILE A 165 -5.97 9.27 -6.03
N THR A 166 -5.38 8.26 -6.69
CA THR A 166 -3.93 8.19 -6.91
C THR A 166 -3.45 9.32 -7.80
N ALA A 167 -4.19 9.65 -8.87
CA ALA A 167 -3.86 10.79 -9.72
C ALA A 167 -3.90 12.12 -8.94
N ILE A 168 -4.91 12.31 -8.08
CA ILE A 168 -5.01 13.48 -7.21
C ILE A 168 -3.85 13.54 -6.22
N ALA A 169 -3.53 12.42 -5.56
CA ALA A 169 -2.43 12.34 -4.60
C ALA A 169 -1.08 12.64 -5.27
N PHE A 170 -0.84 12.07 -6.44
CA PHE A 170 0.37 12.33 -7.22
C PHE A 170 0.49 13.79 -7.64
N ALA A 171 -0.61 14.39 -8.11
CA ALA A 171 -0.65 15.83 -8.42
C ALA A 171 -0.39 16.69 -7.17
N ALA A 172 -0.93 16.32 -6.01
CA ALA A 172 -0.67 17.01 -4.75
C ALA A 172 0.80 16.95 -4.33
N ILE A 173 1.49 15.82 -4.54
CA ILE A 173 2.94 15.69 -4.30
C ILE A 173 3.72 16.61 -5.23
N ILE A 174 3.37 16.68 -6.51
CA ILE A 174 4.03 17.60 -7.46
C ILE A 174 3.82 19.04 -7.01
N LEU A 175 2.59 19.43 -6.66
CA LEU A 175 2.29 20.77 -6.16
C LEU A 175 3.06 21.08 -4.87
N LEU A 176 3.16 20.13 -3.94
CA LEU A 176 3.96 20.26 -2.73
C LEU A 176 5.45 20.49 -3.06
N PHE A 177 6.01 19.69 -3.97
CA PHE A 177 7.41 19.83 -4.39
C PHE A 177 7.69 21.19 -5.06
N LEU A 178 6.80 21.65 -5.94
CA LEU A 178 6.94 22.96 -6.60
C LEU A 178 6.75 24.13 -5.62
N SER A 179 5.78 24.04 -4.71
CA SER A 179 5.47 25.11 -3.74
C SER A 179 6.53 25.27 -2.66
N THR A 180 7.16 24.17 -2.25
CA THR A 180 8.26 24.20 -1.30
C THR A 180 9.58 24.67 -1.92
N ALA A 181 9.67 24.68 -3.27
CA ALA A 181 10.82 25.15 -4.03
C ALA A 181 12.17 24.75 -3.38
N PRO A 182 12.47 23.44 -3.26
CA PRO A 182 13.61 22.93 -2.49
C PRO A 182 14.97 23.42 -3.01
N TRP A 183 15.02 23.94 -4.25
CA TRP A 183 16.20 24.54 -4.87
C TRP A 183 16.43 26.02 -4.49
N SER A 184 15.51 26.64 -3.74
CA SER A 184 15.59 28.04 -3.34
C SER A 184 16.06 28.16 -1.88
N ASP A 185 16.91 29.15 -1.59
CA ASP A 185 17.28 29.50 -0.21
C ASP A 185 16.09 29.95 0.65
N ALA A 186 14.99 30.36 0.00
CA ALA A 186 13.73 30.71 0.65
C ALA A 186 12.83 29.48 0.92
N SER A 187 13.32 28.26 0.68
CA SER A 187 12.54 27.05 0.93
C SER A 187 12.17 26.95 2.42
N PRO A 188 10.90 26.66 2.76
CA PRO A 188 10.51 26.36 4.14
C PRO A 188 11.13 25.04 4.63
N LEU A 189 11.67 24.22 3.72
CA LEU A 189 12.33 22.98 4.02
C LEU A 189 13.72 23.30 4.58
N ARG A 190 13.83 23.34 5.92
CA ARG A 190 15.09 23.52 6.66
C ARG A 190 15.96 22.25 6.56
N HIS A 191 16.39 21.89 5.34
CA HIS A 191 17.09 20.63 5.04
C HIS A 191 18.31 20.40 5.94
N ALA A 192 19.09 21.45 6.19
CA ALA A 192 20.28 21.39 7.06
C ALA A 192 19.93 21.02 8.51
N GLU A 193 18.72 21.33 8.97
CA GLU A 193 18.25 21.02 10.32
C GLU A 193 17.46 19.71 10.38
N LEU A 194 16.98 19.23 9.23
CA LEU A 194 16.33 17.92 9.12
C LEU A 194 17.37 16.80 9.03
N MET A 195 18.49 17.07 8.35
CA MET A 195 19.60 16.14 8.10
C MET A 195 20.66 16.23 9.21
N THR A 196 20.23 16.12 10.46
CA THR A 196 21.15 16.03 11.61
C THR A 196 21.79 14.65 11.68
N ASP A 197 22.87 14.55 12.45
CA ASP A 197 23.46 13.26 12.84
C ASP A 197 22.41 12.31 13.45
N LEU A 198 22.70 11.01 13.43
CA LEU A 198 21.80 9.97 13.94
C LEU A 198 21.45 10.20 15.43
N PRO A 199 20.21 10.64 15.76
CA PRO A 199 19.84 11.02 17.13
C PRO A 199 19.97 9.88 18.14
N TYR A 200 19.87 8.63 17.66
CA TYR A 200 20.00 7.41 18.47
C TYR A 200 21.04 6.44 17.92
N GLY A 201 21.97 6.91 17.08
CA GLY A 201 22.95 6.05 16.40
C GLY A 201 22.29 4.91 15.61
N TRP A 202 22.95 3.75 15.56
CA TRP A 202 22.48 2.58 14.81
C TRP A 202 21.16 1.98 15.36
N LEU A 203 20.88 2.17 16.65
CA LEU A 203 19.59 1.80 17.25
C LEU A 203 18.43 2.59 16.62
N GLY A 204 18.65 3.86 16.28
CA GLY A 204 17.69 4.68 15.53
C GLY A 204 17.43 4.13 14.13
N VAL A 205 18.47 3.60 13.46
CA VAL A 205 18.31 2.92 12.16
C VAL A 205 17.45 1.68 12.30
N LEU A 206 17.73 0.81 13.28
CA LEU A 206 16.92 -0.39 13.52
C LEU A 206 15.46 -0.04 13.84
N ALA A 207 15.23 1.00 14.64
CA ALA A 207 13.88 1.48 14.95
C ALA A 207 13.17 2.05 13.71
N ALA A 208 13.88 2.81 12.87
CA ALA A 208 13.35 3.32 11.61
C ALA A 208 13.05 2.21 10.60
N MET A 209 13.83 1.11 10.59
CA MET A 209 13.61 -0.01 9.67
C MET A 209 12.25 -0.67 9.84
N HIS A 210 11.71 -0.74 11.07
CA HIS A 210 10.38 -1.26 11.31
C HIS A 210 9.31 -0.53 10.48
N PHE A 211 9.44 0.80 10.39
CA PHE A 211 8.56 1.65 9.60
C PHE A 211 9.02 1.78 8.14
N GLY A 212 10.30 1.60 7.84
CA GLY A 212 10.83 1.65 6.48
C GLY A 212 10.31 0.53 5.58
N LEU A 213 9.90 -0.62 6.14
CA LEU A 213 9.22 -1.67 5.38
C LEU A 213 7.88 -1.22 4.81
N TRP A 214 7.23 -0.22 5.41
CA TRP A 214 5.98 0.33 4.89
C TRP A 214 6.16 1.10 3.57
N PHE A 215 7.37 1.58 3.27
CA PHE A 215 7.62 2.37 2.06
C PHE A 215 7.37 1.64 0.76
N TYR A 216 7.43 0.30 0.77
CA TYR A 216 7.21 -0.52 -0.43
C TYR A 216 6.10 -1.55 -0.22
N LEU A 217 5.38 -1.44 0.90
CA LEU A 217 4.32 -2.37 1.26
C LEU A 217 3.20 -2.33 0.22
N GLY A 218 2.74 -3.53 -0.16
CA GLY A 218 1.64 -3.70 -1.10
C GLY A 218 2.02 -3.69 -2.58
N ILE A 219 3.30 -3.53 -2.93
CA ILE A 219 3.77 -3.75 -4.32
C ILE A 219 3.47 -5.18 -4.81
N GLU A 220 3.47 -6.14 -3.89
CA GLU A 220 3.05 -7.53 -4.08
C GLU A 220 1.57 -7.70 -4.49
N GLY A 221 0.73 -6.68 -4.32
CA GLY A 221 -0.67 -6.71 -4.75
C GLY A 221 -0.87 -6.48 -6.25
N THR A 222 0.20 -6.23 -6.99
CA THR A 222 0.15 -5.92 -8.43
C THR A 222 0.47 -7.10 -9.35
N THR A 223 0.90 -8.24 -8.78
CA THR A 223 1.34 -9.44 -9.49
C THR A 223 0.30 -10.55 -9.46
#